data_AF-A0A0L0CDI3-F1
#
_entry.id   AF-A0A0L0CDI3-F1
#
_cell.length_a   1.000
_cell.length_b   1.000
_cell.length_c   1.000
_cell.angle_alpha   90.00
_cell.angle_beta   90.00
_cell.angle_gamma   90.00
#
_symmetry.space_group_name_H-M   'P 1'
#
loop_
_entity.id
_entity.type
_entity.pdbx_description
1 polymer ?
#
loop_
_entity_poly.entity_id
_entity_poly.type
_entity_poly.pdbx_seq_one_letter_code
_entity_poly.pdbx_strand_id
1 'polypeptide(L)'
;MFDFLQPSVPISKSFMRIPRISGIICGIWPQRKHSCIKLLFFAFNVFVVALGAVGENLYGFMYLNDLVNALEAFCPGVTKAICLLKMLVFFVFNHRWYLILERIRTMLMAEQHCKEKMQIVEKLASIASIFSFILLTSGSFTNMSFNLRPLLANMIRHFQGQDIVNVLPFNIVIPEMFVNYPYYPVTYFVLTLSGAMTVFTFSFVDGFFVCACMYMCGIFRMIQYDIRTIFDELKGGETSSLAQNQRFRLQLTAVVKRHNAIIDLCSDFAKNFTLIILMHFLSAALVLCSSILDLMLVSE
;
A
#
# COMPACT_ATOMS: atom_id res chain seq x y z
N MET A 1 19.29 -0.67 11.59
CA MET A 1 17.94 -1.29 11.42
C MET A 1 16.99 -0.40 10.62
N PHE A 2 17.12 0.93 10.69
CA PHE A 2 16.34 1.90 9.88
C PHE A 2 17.14 2.53 8.72
N ASP A 3 18.20 1.85 8.27
CA ASP A 3 19.15 2.39 7.29
C ASP A 3 18.46 2.76 5.95
N PHE A 4 17.27 2.21 5.67
CA PHE A 4 16.43 2.55 4.51
C PHE A 4 15.72 3.91 4.60
N LEU A 5 15.64 4.53 5.78
CA LEU A 5 15.10 5.88 6.00
C LEU A 5 16.17 6.97 5.81
N GLN A 6 17.41 6.59 5.50
CA GLN A 6 18.46 7.57 5.22
C GLN A 6 18.20 8.29 3.89
N PRO A 7 18.71 9.54 3.73
CA PRO A 7 18.40 10.38 2.58
C PRO A 7 18.90 9.85 1.23
N SER A 8 19.78 8.85 1.21
CA SER A 8 20.50 8.40 0.01
C SER A 8 20.79 6.91 0.05
N VAL A 9 19.75 6.08 0.09
CA VAL A 9 19.93 4.62 -0.04
C VAL A 9 19.92 4.24 -1.52
N PRO A 10 20.94 3.49 -1.98
CA PRO A 10 21.02 3.05 -3.36
C PRO A 10 19.74 2.38 -3.84
N ILE A 11 19.24 2.81 -5.00
CA ILE A 11 17.97 2.32 -5.58
C ILE A 11 17.99 0.80 -5.73
N SER A 12 19.13 0.20 -6.07
CA SER A 12 19.30 -1.26 -6.15
C SER A 12 18.92 -2.00 -4.86
N LYS A 13 19.02 -1.34 -3.70
CA LYS A 13 18.68 -1.88 -2.37
C LYS A 13 17.34 -1.38 -1.85
N SER A 14 16.90 -0.18 -2.22
CA SER A 14 15.67 0.45 -1.71
C SER A 14 14.43 0.22 -2.59
N PHE A 15 14.59 -0.25 -3.82
CA PHE A 15 13.50 -0.37 -4.79
C PHE A 15 12.28 -1.13 -4.24
N MET A 16 11.18 -0.39 -4.03
CA MET A 16 9.90 -0.91 -3.53
C MET A 16 10.01 -1.73 -2.24
N ARG A 17 11.00 -1.49 -1.37
CA ARG A 17 11.34 -2.42 -0.28
C ARG A 17 10.17 -2.70 0.68
N ILE A 18 9.53 -1.66 1.20
CA ILE A 18 8.43 -1.80 2.16
C ILE A 18 7.20 -2.44 1.51
N PRO A 19 6.67 -1.91 0.39
CA PRO A 19 5.57 -2.57 -0.33
C PRO A 19 5.88 -4.03 -0.67
N ARG A 20 7.12 -4.34 -1.04
CA ARG A 20 7.56 -5.69 -1.37
C ARG A 20 7.50 -6.64 -0.18
N ILE A 21 7.98 -6.21 0.98
CA ILE A 21 7.91 -7.02 2.20
C ILE A 21 6.43 -7.26 2.56
N SER A 22 5.61 -6.20 2.59
CA SER A 22 4.18 -6.31 2.90
C SER A 22 3.45 -7.23 1.92
N GLY A 23 3.71 -7.10 0.61
CA GLY A 23 3.11 -7.97 -0.40
C GLY A 23 3.52 -9.43 -0.25
N ILE A 24 4.79 -9.71 0.03
CA ILE A 24 5.27 -11.09 0.31
C ILE A 24 4.55 -11.68 1.53
N ILE A 25 4.34 -10.89 2.59
CA ILE A 25 3.60 -11.32 3.79
C ILE A 25 2.12 -11.60 3.46
N CYS A 26 1.51 -10.80 2.59
CA CYS A 26 0.16 -11.08 2.09
C CYS A 26 0.11 -12.29 1.14
N GLY A 27 1.25 -12.83 0.73
CA GLY A 27 1.34 -13.91 -0.26
C GLY A 27 1.22 -13.44 -1.71
N ILE A 28 1.24 -12.13 -1.96
CA ILE A 28 1.06 -11.52 -3.27
C ILE A 28 2.14 -10.48 -3.60
N TRP A 29 2.92 -10.76 -4.62
CA TRP A 29 3.87 -9.79 -5.19
C TRP A 29 3.88 -9.94 -6.72
N PRO A 30 3.95 -8.85 -7.49
CA PRO A 30 4.07 -8.93 -8.95
C PRO A 30 5.28 -9.77 -9.38
N GLN A 31 5.02 -10.97 -9.89
CA GLN A 31 6.04 -11.93 -10.34
C GLN A 31 5.58 -12.63 -11.61
N ARG A 32 6.54 -13.07 -12.42
CA ARG A 32 6.28 -13.76 -13.69
C ARG A 32 5.61 -15.13 -13.51
N LYS A 33 5.91 -15.84 -12.41
CA LYS A 33 5.31 -17.13 -12.05
C LYS A 33 5.11 -17.20 -10.53
N HIS A 34 3.97 -17.75 -10.12
CA HIS A 34 3.68 -18.05 -8.73
C HIS A 34 3.93 -19.54 -8.44
N SER A 35 4.49 -19.84 -7.28
CA SER A 35 4.61 -21.22 -6.79
C SER A 35 3.30 -21.64 -6.13
N CYS A 36 2.92 -22.91 -6.21
CA CYS A 36 1.70 -23.44 -5.60
C CYS A 36 1.59 -23.12 -4.10
N ILE A 37 2.71 -23.13 -3.38
CA ILE A 37 2.75 -22.79 -1.95
C ILE A 37 2.34 -21.33 -1.72
N LYS A 38 2.82 -20.41 -2.56
CA LYS A 38 2.44 -18.98 -2.46
C LYS A 38 0.98 -18.76 -2.80
N LEU A 39 0.45 -19.52 -3.77
CA LEU A 39 -0.96 -19.47 -4.13
C LEU A 39 -1.85 -19.96 -2.98
N LEU A 40 -1.49 -21.06 -2.33
CA LEU A 40 -2.20 -21.58 -1.16
C LEU A 40 -2.17 -20.57 -0.01
N PHE A 41 -0.99 -19.99 0.26
CA PHE A 41 -0.82 -18.98 1.30
C PHE A 41 -1.63 -17.71 1.01
N PHE A 42 -1.65 -17.23 -0.24
CA PHE A 42 -2.50 -16.14 -0.66
C PHE A 42 -3.98 -16.47 -0.48
N ALA A 43 -4.43 -17.66 -0.90
CA ALA A 43 -5.82 -18.09 -0.75
C ALA A 43 -6.25 -18.14 0.73
N PHE A 44 -5.37 -18.63 1.60
CA PHE A 44 -5.59 -18.61 3.04
C PHE A 44 -5.72 -17.17 3.58
N ASN A 45 -4.82 -16.26 3.21
CA ASN A 45 -4.89 -14.87 3.65
C ASN A 45 -6.16 -14.17 3.15
N VAL A 46 -6.56 -14.41 1.89
CA VAL A 46 -7.82 -13.90 1.33
C VAL A 46 -9.01 -14.45 2.12
N PHE A 47 -9.03 -15.74 2.43
CA PHE A 47 -10.10 -16.35 3.22
C PHE A 47 -10.21 -15.72 4.61
N VAL A 48 -9.09 -15.54 5.32
CA VAL A 48 -9.07 -14.94 6.65
C VAL A 48 -9.59 -13.50 6.63
N VAL A 49 -9.15 -12.68 5.67
CA VAL A 49 -9.65 -11.30 5.53
C VAL A 49 -11.12 -11.29 5.09
N ALA A 50 -11.57 -12.24 4.28
CA ALA A 50 -12.96 -12.38 3.85
C ALA A 50 -13.88 -12.71 5.01
N LEU A 51 -13.46 -13.62 5.88
CA LEU A 51 -14.20 -13.95 7.10
C LEU A 51 -14.40 -12.70 7.97
N GLY A 52 -13.32 -11.95 8.23
CA GLY A 52 -13.41 -10.70 9.00
C GLY A 52 -14.30 -9.65 8.31
N ALA A 53 -14.10 -9.42 7.01
CA ALA A 53 -14.90 -8.46 6.26
C ALA A 53 -16.39 -8.80 6.28
N VAL A 54 -16.77 -10.03 5.95
CA VAL A 54 -18.17 -10.45 5.90
C VAL A 54 -18.80 -10.37 7.29
N GLY A 55 -18.14 -10.93 8.31
CA GLY A 55 -18.72 -10.96 9.65
C GLY A 55 -18.87 -9.59 10.30
N GLU A 56 -17.94 -8.66 10.08
CA GLU A 56 -17.99 -7.30 10.64
C GLU A 56 -19.05 -6.44 9.93
N ASN A 57 -19.14 -6.54 8.59
CA ASN A 57 -20.20 -5.84 7.86
C ASN A 57 -21.58 -6.40 8.22
N LEU A 58 -21.72 -7.73 8.34
CA LEU A 58 -22.98 -8.35 8.79
C LEU A 58 -23.35 -7.90 10.20
N TYR A 59 -22.37 -7.78 11.11
CA TYR A 59 -22.61 -7.21 12.44
C TYR A 59 -23.17 -5.79 12.33
N GLY A 60 -22.52 -4.93 11.55
CA GLY A 60 -22.99 -3.57 11.30
C GLY A 60 -24.43 -3.53 10.79
N PHE A 61 -24.80 -4.40 9.85
CA PHE A 61 -26.16 -4.45 9.31
C PHE A 61 -27.20 -4.96 10.31
N MET A 62 -26.88 -5.99 11.10
CA MET A 62 -27.85 -6.54 12.05
C MET A 62 -28.11 -5.65 13.26
N TYR A 63 -27.09 -4.89 13.67
CA TYR A 63 -27.16 -4.01 14.83
C TYR A 63 -27.44 -2.55 14.45
N LEU A 64 -28.03 -2.26 13.29
CA LEU A 64 -28.40 -0.89 12.88
C LEU A 64 -29.31 -0.15 13.88
N ASN A 65 -30.03 -0.87 14.75
CA ASN A 65 -30.82 -0.30 15.83
C ASN A 65 -29.95 0.35 16.93
N ASP A 66 -28.71 -0.12 17.08
CA ASP A 66 -27.68 0.45 17.94
C ASP A 66 -26.58 1.03 17.05
N LEU A 67 -26.79 2.29 16.67
CA LEU A 67 -26.00 2.95 15.63
C LEU A 67 -24.52 3.06 16.03
N VAL A 68 -24.19 3.24 17.31
CA VAL A 68 -22.80 3.30 17.79
C VAL A 68 -22.08 1.97 17.54
N ASN A 69 -22.68 0.86 18.00
CA ASN A 69 -22.09 -0.48 17.83
C ASN A 69 -22.03 -0.90 16.35
N ALA A 70 -23.02 -0.50 15.55
CA ALA A 70 -23.01 -0.74 14.11
C ALA A 70 -21.87 0.00 13.40
N LEU A 71 -21.67 1.28 13.71
CA LEU A 71 -20.63 2.11 13.11
C LEU A 71 -19.21 1.69 13.55
N GLU A 72 -19.03 1.31 14.82
CA GLU A 72 -17.78 0.71 15.31
C GLU A 72 -17.40 -0.57 14.53
N ALA A 73 -18.38 -1.37 14.09
CA ALA A 73 -18.14 -2.58 13.30
C ALA A 73 -17.98 -2.29 11.80
N PHE A 74 -18.72 -1.34 11.24
CA PHE A 74 -18.64 -0.99 9.82
C PHE A 74 -17.28 -0.40 9.43
N CYS A 75 -16.66 0.41 10.28
CA CYS A 75 -15.37 1.03 9.99
C CYS A 75 -14.27 0.00 9.63
N PRO A 76 -13.95 -0.98 10.49
CA PRO A 76 -13.01 -2.04 10.14
C PRO A 76 -13.57 -2.97 9.06
N GLY A 77 -14.88 -3.26 9.04
CA GLY A 77 -15.50 -4.16 8.07
C GLY A 77 -15.39 -3.66 6.63
N VAL A 78 -15.71 -2.40 6.36
CA VAL A 78 -15.58 -1.77 5.04
C VAL A 78 -14.10 -1.78 4.64
N THR A 79 -13.20 -1.35 5.53
CA THR A 79 -11.75 -1.33 5.27
C THR A 79 -11.23 -2.71 4.83
N LYS A 80 -11.66 -3.79 5.50
CA LYS A 80 -11.31 -5.17 5.12
C LYS A 80 -11.88 -5.54 3.74
N ALA A 81 -13.13 -5.18 3.44
CA ALA A 81 -13.76 -5.45 2.15
C ALA A 81 -12.99 -4.84 0.97
N ILE A 82 -12.46 -3.62 1.12
CA ILE A 82 -11.64 -3.00 0.06
C ILE A 82 -10.25 -3.61 0.00
N CYS A 83 -9.68 -4.00 1.13
CA CYS A 83 -8.43 -4.74 1.12
C CYS A 83 -8.58 -6.05 0.34
N LEU A 84 -9.70 -6.77 0.48
CA LEU A 84 -9.99 -7.94 -0.36
C LEU A 84 -10.06 -7.59 -1.83
N LEU A 85 -10.78 -6.51 -2.20
CA LEU A 85 -10.82 -6.05 -3.57
C LEU A 85 -9.41 -5.75 -4.11
N LYS A 86 -8.60 -5.02 -3.33
CA LYS A 86 -7.21 -4.70 -3.67
C LYS A 86 -6.38 -5.97 -3.88
N MET A 87 -6.49 -6.97 -3.01
CA MET A 87 -5.83 -8.27 -3.16
C MET A 87 -6.25 -8.97 -4.44
N LEU A 88 -7.54 -9.03 -4.73
CA LEU A 88 -8.08 -9.69 -5.93
C LEU A 88 -7.63 -8.98 -7.22
N VAL A 89 -7.71 -7.65 -7.26
CA VAL A 89 -7.26 -6.84 -8.41
C VAL A 89 -5.75 -7.04 -8.64
N PHE A 90 -4.94 -7.03 -7.59
CA PHE A 90 -3.51 -7.30 -7.71
C PHE A 90 -3.22 -8.72 -8.20
N PHE A 91 -4.04 -9.69 -7.81
CA PHE A 91 -3.87 -11.08 -8.18
C PHE A 91 -4.24 -11.31 -9.66
N VAL A 92 -5.43 -10.85 -10.07
CA VAL A 92 -5.94 -10.98 -11.43
C VAL A 92 -5.04 -10.27 -12.44
N PHE A 93 -4.61 -9.04 -12.12
CA PHE A 93 -3.76 -8.24 -13.00
C PHE A 93 -2.26 -8.36 -12.70
N ASN A 94 -1.83 -9.40 -11.96
CA ASN A 94 -0.44 -9.63 -11.53
C ASN A 94 0.59 -9.45 -12.66
N HIS A 95 0.29 -9.97 -13.86
CA HIS A 95 1.19 -9.84 -15.01
C HIS A 95 1.38 -8.37 -15.45
N ARG A 96 0.31 -7.57 -15.44
CA ARG A 96 0.38 -6.14 -15.81
C ARG A 96 1.21 -5.36 -14.79
N TRP A 97 1.01 -5.63 -13.50
CA TRP A 97 1.81 -5.03 -12.43
C TRP A 97 3.29 -5.38 -12.55
N TYR A 98 3.59 -6.63 -12.91
CA TYR A 98 4.96 -7.08 -13.14
C TYR A 98 5.62 -6.31 -14.30
N LEU A 99 4.92 -6.15 -15.43
CA LEU A 99 5.43 -5.41 -16.58
C LEU A 99 5.69 -3.92 -16.25
N ILE A 100 4.76 -3.27 -15.54
CA ILE A 100 4.94 -1.87 -15.10
C ILE A 100 6.16 -1.75 -14.19
N LEU A 101 6.27 -2.65 -13.20
CA LEU A 101 7.37 -2.66 -12.24
C LEU A 101 8.72 -2.86 -12.95
N GLU A 102 8.77 -3.79 -13.90
CA GLU A 102 9.98 -4.05 -14.67
C GLU A 102 10.34 -2.85 -15.56
N ARG A 103 9.37 -2.22 -16.24
CA ARG A 103 9.61 -1.00 -17.04
C ARG A 103 10.21 0.13 -16.20
N ILE A 104 9.64 0.40 -15.03
CA ILE A 104 10.19 1.40 -14.08
C ILE A 104 11.63 1.03 -13.72
N ARG A 105 11.86 -0.23 -13.36
CA ARG A 105 13.19 -0.71 -12.95
C ARG A 105 14.21 -0.57 -14.09
N THR A 106 13.87 -0.99 -15.30
CA THR A 106 14.76 -0.91 -16.47
C THR A 106 15.11 0.55 -16.78
N MET A 107 14.13 1.46 -16.76
CA MET A 107 14.36 2.89 -16.99
C MET A 107 15.28 3.52 -15.95
N LEU A 108 15.15 3.13 -14.68
CA LEU A 108 16.01 3.61 -13.60
C LEU A 108 17.44 3.06 -13.71
N MET A 109 17.57 1.75 -13.93
CA MET A 109 18.88 1.09 -13.98
C MET A 109 19.69 1.47 -15.22
N ALA A 110 19.03 1.87 -16.32
CA ALA A 110 19.70 2.39 -17.51
C ALA A 110 20.54 3.64 -17.23
N GLU A 111 20.21 4.40 -16.19
CA GLU A 111 20.88 5.65 -15.81
C GLU A 111 21.85 5.49 -14.63
N GLN A 112 22.12 4.26 -14.18
CA GLN A 112 22.88 3.98 -12.97
C GLN A 112 24.29 4.60 -12.96
N HIS A 113 24.87 4.85 -14.13
CA HIS A 113 26.20 5.43 -14.27
C HIS A 113 26.25 6.94 -13.99
N CYS A 114 25.11 7.65 -14.04
CA CYS A 114 25.06 9.08 -13.79
C CYS A 114 24.70 9.38 -12.32
N LYS A 115 25.71 9.78 -11.53
CA LYS A 115 25.55 10.06 -10.09
C LYS A 115 24.48 11.13 -9.81
N GLU A 116 24.44 12.20 -10.59
CA GLU A 116 23.51 13.32 -10.38
C GLU A 116 22.05 12.88 -10.60
N LYS A 117 21.78 12.12 -11.66
CA LYS A 117 20.47 11.50 -11.91
C LYS A 117 20.07 10.54 -10.80
N MET A 118 20.98 9.68 -10.35
CA MET A 118 20.71 8.74 -9.26
C MET A 118 20.38 9.46 -7.95
N GLN A 119 21.10 10.51 -7.59
CA GLN A 119 20.81 11.31 -6.39
C GLN A 119 19.41 11.93 -6.42
N ILE A 120 18.93 12.38 -7.60
CA ILE A 120 17.57 12.91 -7.74
C ILE A 120 16.53 11.84 -7.39
N VAL A 121 16.71 10.62 -7.90
CA VAL A 121 15.75 9.53 -7.68
C VAL A 121 15.86 8.94 -6.29
N GLU A 122 17.05 8.80 -5.73
CA GLU A 122 17.26 8.31 -4.37
C GLU A 122 16.52 9.16 -3.33
N LYS A 123 16.53 10.50 -3.49
CA LYS A 123 15.75 11.40 -2.64
C LYS A 123 14.25 11.13 -2.72
N LEU A 124 13.70 10.98 -3.93
CA LEU A 124 12.29 10.65 -4.14
C LEU A 124 11.92 9.26 -3.63
N ALA A 125 12.82 8.29 -3.78
CA ALA A 125 12.67 6.93 -3.28
C ALA A 125 12.66 6.87 -1.75
N SER A 126 13.49 7.70 -1.11
CA SER A 126 13.51 7.84 0.35
C SER A 126 12.19 8.41 0.86
N ILE A 127 11.68 9.48 0.24
CA ILE A 127 10.35 10.04 0.56
C ILE A 127 9.24 8.98 0.40
N ALA A 128 9.25 8.23 -0.70
CA ALA A 128 8.27 7.16 -0.92
C ALA A 128 8.35 6.05 0.15
N SER A 129 9.57 5.71 0.58
CA SER A 129 9.82 4.72 1.63
C SER A 129 9.32 5.22 2.98
N ILE A 130 9.53 6.50 3.30
CA ILE A 130 9.00 7.14 4.51
C ILE A 130 7.47 7.07 4.52
N PHE A 131 6.80 7.46 3.42
CA PHE A 131 5.34 7.36 3.35
C PHE A 131 4.84 5.92 3.49
N SER A 132 5.49 4.96 2.81
CA SER A 132 5.14 3.54 2.94
C SER A 132 5.35 3.02 4.37
N PHE A 133 6.38 3.51 5.06
CA PHE A 133 6.67 3.17 6.45
C PHE A 133 5.60 3.75 7.38
N ILE A 134 5.22 5.02 7.20
CA ILE A 134 4.15 5.67 7.96
C ILE A 134 2.83 4.91 7.80
N LEU A 135 2.48 4.50 6.58
CA LEU A 135 1.28 3.69 6.32
C LEU A 135 1.32 2.37 7.09
N LEU A 136 2.46 1.66 7.06
CA LEU A 136 2.60 0.40 7.76
C LEU A 136 2.55 0.57 9.28
N THR A 137 3.24 1.57 9.83
CA THR A 137 3.27 1.79 11.28
C THR A 137 1.93 2.29 11.81
N SER A 138 1.25 3.19 11.10
CA SER A 138 -0.07 3.67 11.50
C SER A 138 -1.10 2.54 11.50
N GLY A 139 -1.16 1.73 10.44
CA GLY A 139 -2.04 0.56 10.40
C GLY A 139 -1.74 -0.47 11.48
N SER A 140 -0.45 -0.73 11.71
CA SER A 140 -0.03 -1.67 12.76
C SER A 140 -0.43 -1.17 14.14
N PHE A 141 -0.30 0.13 14.40
CA PHE A 141 -0.73 0.75 15.64
C PHE A 141 -2.24 0.64 15.82
N THR A 142 -3.04 0.98 14.80
CA THR A 142 -4.50 0.82 14.82
C THR A 142 -4.90 -0.63 15.11
N ASN A 143 -4.32 -1.61 14.41
CA ASN A 143 -4.60 -3.02 14.66
C ASN A 143 -4.22 -3.42 16.09
N MET A 144 -3.07 -2.96 16.60
CA MET A 144 -2.66 -3.21 17.97
C MET A 144 -3.67 -2.63 18.98
N SER A 145 -4.19 -1.42 18.75
CA SER A 145 -5.22 -0.81 19.61
C SER A 145 -6.50 -1.65 19.67
N PHE A 146 -7.02 -2.13 18.53
CA PHE A 146 -8.19 -3.02 18.51
C PHE A 146 -7.94 -4.33 19.28
N ASN A 147 -6.74 -4.90 19.15
CA ASN A 147 -6.39 -6.13 19.87
C ASN A 147 -6.05 -5.92 21.35
N LEU A 148 -5.62 -4.72 21.76
CA LEU A 148 -5.31 -4.45 23.17
C LEU A 148 -6.55 -4.04 23.97
N ARG A 149 -7.54 -3.38 23.35
CA ARG A 149 -8.77 -2.91 24.01
C ARG A 149 -9.45 -4.00 24.87
N PRO A 150 -9.81 -5.19 24.34
CA PRO A 150 -10.47 -6.22 25.15
C PRO A 150 -9.54 -6.85 26.20
N LEU A 151 -8.24 -6.98 25.91
CA LEU A 151 -7.27 -7.54 26.85
C LEU A 151 -7.07 -6.63 28.07
N LEU A 152 -6.91 -5.33 27.84
CA LEU A 152 -6.78 -4.34 28.92
C LEU A 152 -8.06 -4.26 29.75
N ALA A 153 -9.24 -4.27 29.11
CA ALA A 153 -10.51 -4.28 29.82
C ALA A 153 -10.64 -5.51 30.73
N ASN A 154 -10.26 -6.69 30.25
CA ASN A 154 -10.28 -7.92 31.06
C ASN A 154 -9.22 -7.94 32.16
N MET A 155 -8.03 -7.37 31.93
CA MET A 155 -7.02 -7.21 32.99
C MET A 155 -7.54 -6.33 34.11
N ILE A 156 -8.16 -5.18 33.79
CA ILE A 156 -8.75 -4.28 34.78
C ILE A 156 -9.85 -4.98 35.58
N ARG A 157 -10.75 -5.70 34.92
CA ARG A 157 -11.80 -6.49 35.58
C ARG A 157 -11.23 -7.54 36.52
N HIS A 158 -10.19 -8.25 36.10
CA HIS A 158 -9.51 -9.23 36.92
C HIS A 158 -8.91 -8.60 38.19
N PHE A 159 -8.26 -7.43 38.07
CA PHE A 159 -7.76 -6.68 39.22
C PHE A 159 -8.86 -6.16 40.14
N GLN A 160 -10.06 -5.89 39.61
CA GLN A 160 -11.24 -5.48 40.37
C GLN A 160 -12.02 -6.67 40.97
N GLY A 161 -11.55 -7.91 40.79
CA GLY A 161 -12.22 -9.11 41.28
C GLY A 161 -13.52 -9.47 40.53
N GLN A 162 -13.73 -8.90 39.33
CA GLN A 162 -14.86 -9.19 38.46
C GLN A 162 -14.56 -10.35 37.51
N ASP A 163 -15.62 -11.02 37.05
CA ASP A 163 -15.50 -12.10 36.07
C ASP A 163 -14.96 -11.60 34.72
N ILE A 164 -14.11 -12.41 34.11
CA ILE A 164 -13.53 -12.14 32.79
C ILE A 164 -14.62 -12.36 31.73
N VAL A 165 -14.80 -11.38 30.84
CA VAL A 165 -15.76 -11.50 29.74
C VAL A 165 -15.01 -11.72 28.43
N ASN A 166 -15.40 -12.75 27.69
CA ASN A 166 -14.78 -13.09 26.42
C ASN A 166 -15.24 -12.10 25.33
N VAL A 167 -14.47 -11.03 25.14
CA VAL A 167 -14.73 -10.00 24.12
C VAL A 167 -13.70 -10.14 23.01
N LEU A 168 -14.19 -10.24 21.77
CA LEU A 168 -13.35 -10.32 20.58
C LEU A 168 -12.76 -8.96 20.21
N PRO A 169 -11.64 -8.92 19.46
CA PRO A 169 -10.99 -7.65 19.09
C PRO A 169 -11.78 -6.83 18.07
N PHE A 170 -12.70 -7.47 17.34
CA PHE A 170 -13.61 -6.85 16.39
C PHE A 170 -15.03 -7.39 16.62
N ASN A 171 -16.03 -6.51 16.48
CA ASN A 171 -17.44 -6.87 16.56
C ASN A 171 -17.83 -7.64 15.31
N ILE A 172 -18.07 -8.95 15.47
CA ILE A 172 -18.29 -9.88 14.37
C ILE A 172 -19.45 -10.83 14.69
N VAL A 173 -20.18 -11.22 13.65
CA VAL A 173 -21.24 -12.23 13.75
C VAL A 173 -20.64 -13.60 13.53
N ILE A 174 -20.53 -14.39 14.61
CA ILE A 174 -20.08 -15.78 14.56
C ILE A 174 -20.90 -16.64 15.53
N PRO A 175 -21.03 -17.97 15.28
CA PRO A 175 -21.71 -18.87 16.20
C PRO A 175 -21.12 -18.83 17.62
N GLU A 176 -21.97 -18.91 18.64
CA GLU A 176 -21.59 -18.79 20.07
C GLU A 176 -20.48 -19.76 20.50
N MET A 177 -20.41 -20.94 19.89
CA MET A 177 -19.35 -21.92 20.13
C MET A 177 -17.94 -21.38 19.87
N PHE A 178 -17.78 -20.38 18.99
CA PHE A 178 -16.50 -19.77 18.65
C PHE A 178 -16.13 -18.57 19.55
N VAL A 179 -17.09 -18.05 20.31
CA VAL A 179 -16.89 -16.94 21.27
C VAL A 179 -16.54 -17.46 22.67
N ASN A 180 -16.77 -18.75 22.91
CA ASN A 180 -16.55 -19.41 24.20
C ASN A 180 -15.34 -20.34 24.19
N TYR A 181 -14.86 -20.70 25.39
CA TYR A 181 -13.82 -21.73 25.53
C TYR A 181 -14.38 -23.09 25.09
N PRO A 182 -13.57 -23.94 24.43
CA PRO A 182 -12.12 -23.83 24.21
C PRO A 182 -11.70 -23.10 22.93
N TYR A 183 -12.64 -22.70 22.06
CA TYR A 183 -12.32 -22.16 20.73
C TYR A 183 -11.97 -20.66 20.72
N TYR A 184 -12.34 -19.93 21.77
CA TYR A 184 -12.10 -18.48 21.91
C TYR A 184 -10.68 -18.03 21.52
N PRO A 185 -9.57 -18.64 22.00
CA PRO A 185 -8.22 -18.20 21.63
C PRO A 185 -7.92 -18.35 20.14
N VAL A 186 -8.47 -19.38 19.50
CA VAL A 186 -8.30 -19.62 18.06
C VAL A 186 -9.03 -18.55 17.27
N THR A 187 -10.29 -18.28 17.62
CA THR A 187 -11.09 -17.21 17.01
C THR A 187 -10.41 -15.86 17.16
N TYR A 188 -9.92 -15.55 18.36
CA TYR A 188 -9.19 -14.33 18.64
C TYR A 188 -7.98 -14.20 17.71
N PHE A 189 -7.16 -15.24 17.61
CA PHE A 189 -5.99 -15.26 16.74
C PHE A 189 -6.34 -15.08 15.25
N VAL A 190 -7.41 -15.72 14.77
CA VAL A 190 -7.87 -15.57 13.38
C VAL A 190 -8.29 -14.12 13.10
N LEU A 191 -8.99 -13.47 14.03
CA LEU A 191 -9.39 -12.07 13.89
C LEU A 191 -8.20 -11.11 13.96
N THR A 192 -7.24 -11.36 14.87
CA THR A 192 -5.97 -10.63 14.91
C THR A 192 -5.21 -10.76 13.58
N LEU A 193 -5.16 -11.97 13.02
CA LEU A 193 -4.54 -12.25 11.73
C LEU A 193 -5.27 -11.54 10.59
N SER A 194 -6.61 -11.52 10.60
CA SER A 194 -7.41 -10.77 9.64
C SER A 194 -7.08 -9.28 9.69
N GLY A 195 -6.98 -8.70 10.88
CA GLY A 195 -6.56 -7.31 11.05
C GLY A 195 -5.14 -7.06 10.53
N ALA A 196 -4.18 -7.92 10.89
CA ALA A 196 -2.80 -7.82 10.43
C ALA A 196 -2.67 -7.93 8.90
N MET A 197 -3.35 -8.88 8.26
CA MET A 197 -3.34 -9.04 6.80
C MET A 197 -3.97 -7.86 6.07
N THR A 198 -4.98 -7.23 6.68
CA THR A 198 -5.55 -5.97 6.19
C THR A 198 -4.49 -4.87 6.18
N VAL A 199 -3.73 -4.74 7.28
CA VAL A 199 -2.64 -3.77 7.40
C VAL A 199 -1.57 -3.96 6.33
N PHE A 200 -1.09 -5.19 6.18
CA PHE A 200 -0.08 -5.49 5.16
C PHE A 200 -0.62 -5.25 3.73
N THR A 201 -1.90 -5.53 3.49
CA THR A 201 -2.51 -5.36 2.16
C THR A 201 -2.56 -3.90 1.75
N PHE A 202 -3.08 -3.00 2.58
CA PHE A 202 -3.13 -1.59 2.20
C PHE A 202 -1.72 -0.99 2.15
N SER A 203 -0.82 -1.37 3.07
CA SER A 203 0.58 -0.93 3.06
C SER A 203 1.31 -1.36 1.79
N PHE A 204 1.01 -2.57 1.30
CA PHE A 204 1.52 -3.07 0.03
C PHE A 204 0.97 -2.26 -1.15
N VAL A 205 -0.36 -2.18 -1.29
CA VAL A 205 -0.99 -1.64 -2.49
C VAL A 205 -0.85 -0.13 -2.58
N ASP A 206 -1.08 0.58 -1.48
CA ASP A 206 -0.99 2.03 -1.44
C ASP A 206 0.47 2.48 -1.41
N GLY A 207 1.33 1.73 -0.72
CA GLY A 207 2.78 1.93 -0.78
C GLY A 207 3.34 1.69 -2.20
N PHE A 208 2.88 0.65 -2.90
CA PHE A 208 3.24 0.41 -4.30
C PHE A 208 2.85 1.60 -5.18
N PHE A 209 1.64 2.14 -4.98
CA PHE A 209 1.18 3.32 -5.71
C PHE A 209 2.09 4.52 -5.48
N VAL A 210 2.35 4.88 -4.22
CA VAL A 210 3.20 6.03 -3.85
C VAL A 210 4.61 5.86 -4.40
N CYS A 211 5.21 4.68 -4.23
CA CYS A 211 6.54 4.40 -4.78
C CYS A 211 6.58 4.49 -6.30
N ALA A 212 5.61 3.91 -7.01
CA ALA A 212 5.56 3.98 -8.48
C ALA A 212 5.46 5.43 -8.96
N CYS A 213 4.59 6.23 -8.34
CA CYS A 213 4.46 7.67 -8.62
C CYS A 213 5.78 8.41 -8.40
N MET A 214 6.43 8.20 -7.26
CA MET A 214 7.71 8.85 -6.95
C MET A 214 8.84 8.43 -7.90
N TYR A 215 8.89 7.16 -8.32
CA TYR A 215 9.85 6.71 -9.32
C TYR A 215 9.58 7.31 -10.70
N MET A 216 8.32 7.35 -11.16
CA MET A 216 7.96 7.99 -12.43
C MET A 216 8.30 9.48 -12.42
N CYS A 217 8.01 10.19 -11.33
CA CYS A 217 8.46 11.58 -11.12
C CYS A 217 9.99 11.69 -11.18
N GLY A 218 10.71 10.74 -10.59
CA GLY A 218 12.15 10.66 -10.66
C GLY A 218 12.68 10.53 -12.08
N ILE A 219 12.09 9.63 -12.88
CA ILE A 219 12.45 9.43 -14.29
C ILE A 219 12.15 10.69 -15.11
N PHE A 220 11.04 11.40 -14.85
CA PHE A 220 10.79 12.70 -15.48
C PHE A 220 11.84 13.76 -15.12
N ARG A 221 12.26 13.82 -13.85
CA ARG A 221 13.33 14.76 -13.43
C ARG A 221 14.68 14.41 -14.03
N MET A 222 14.97 13.14 -14.30
CA MET A 222 16.16 12.74 -15.05
C MET A 222 16.13 13.27 -16.49
N ILE A 223 14.97 13.22 -17.14
CA ILE A 223 14.79 13.83 -18.46
C ILE A 223 14.94 15.35 -18.40
N GLN A 224 14.38 16.00 -17.38
CA GLN A 224 14.55 17.44 -17.18
C GLN A 224 16.03 17.81 -17.02
N TYR A 225 16.80 16.98 -16.31
CA TYR A 225 18.24 17.11 -16.21
C TYR A 225 18.91 16.98 -17.59
N ASP A 226 18.57 15.94 -18.38
CA ASP A 226 19.10 15.76 -19.73
C ASP A 226 18.83 16.98 -20.64
N ILE A 227 17.60 17.50 -20.62
CA ILE A 227 17.24 18.69 -21.40
C ILE A 227 18.10 19.91 -21.04
N ARG A 228 18.40 20.09 -19.75
CA ARG A 228 19.20 21.20 -19.26
C ARG A 228 20.68 21.08 -19.62
N THR A 229 21.20 19.87 -19.75
CA THR A 229 22.62 19.61 -20.00
C THR A 229 22.98 19.42 -21.47
N ILE A 230 22.01 19.13 -22.35
CA ILE A 230 22.24 18.97 -23.80
C ILE A 230 23.03 20.16 -24.40
N PHE A 231 22.71 21.38 -23.96
CA PHE A 231 23.31 22.60 -24.51
C PHE A 231 24.43 23.17 -23.64
N ASP A 232 24.94 22.44 -22.64
CA ASP A 232 26.03 22.94 -21.78
C ASP A 232 27.30 23.24 -22.59
N GLU A 233 27.54 22.48 -23.67
CA GLU A 233 28.67 22.69 -24.59
C GLU A 233 28.60 24.04 -25.34
N LEU A 234 27.44 24.69 -25.42
CA LEU A 234 27.24 26.01 -26.05
C LEU A 234 27.44 27.19 -25.10
N LYS A 235 27.51 26.96 -23.78
CA LYS A 235 27.64 28.04 -22.80
C LYS A 235 28.96 28.84 -22.92
N GLY A 236 29.92 28.34 -23.69
CA GLY A 236 31.23 28.97 -23.93
C GLY A 236 31.47 29.50 -25.35
N GLY A 237 30.49 29.48 -26.26
CA GLY A 237 30.66 29.96 -27.64
C GLY A 237 29.34 30.22 -28.39
N GLU A 238 29.25 31.32 -29.12
CA GLU A 238 28.01 31.80 -29.76
C GLU A 238 27.60 31.06 -31.04
N THR A 239 28.50 30.23 -31.63
CA THR A 239 28.24 29.55 -32.91
C THR A 239 28.39 28.03 -32.79
N SER A 240 27.42 27.30 -33.35
CA SER A 240 27.41 25.83 -33.38
C SER A 240 27.94 25.31 -34.71
N SER A 241 28.85 24.33 -34.66
CA SER A 241 29.30 23.62 -35.86
C SER A 241 28.21 22.67 -36.39
N LEU A 242 28.29 22.28 -37.67
CA LEU A 242 27.38 21.30 -38.27
C LEU A 242 27.36 19.97 -37.48
N ALA A 243 28.54 19.52 -37.02
CA ALA A 243 28.68 18.30 -36.23
C ALA A 243 28.03 18.42 -34.85
N GLN A 244 28.15 19.58 -34.18
CA GLN A 244 27.46 19.85 -32.91
C GLN A 244 25.94 19.86 -33.10
N ASN A 245 25.44 20.50 -34.15
CA ASN A 245 24.00 20.51 -34.45
C ASN A 245 23.45 19.10 -34.71
N GLN A 246 24.19 18.25 -35.41
CA GLN A 246 23.80 16.85 -35.58
C GLN A 246 23.77 16.09 -34.25
N ARG A 247 24.75 16.30 -33.37
CA ARG A 247 24.78 15.69 -32.03
C ARG A 247 23.62 16.14 -31.16
N PHE A 248 23.30 17.43 -31.12
CA PHE A 248 22.15 17.96 -30.39
C PHE A 248 20.83 17.38 -30.91
N ARG A 249 20.66 17.28 -32.23
CA ARG A 249 19.48 16.64 -32.83
C ARG A 249 19.33 15.17 -32.40
N LEU A 250 20.42 14.40 -32.38
CA LEU A 250 20.40 13.01 -31.93
C LEU A 250 20.03 12.90 -30.45
N GLN A 251 20.61 13.73 -29.59
CA GLN A 251 20.30 13.76 -28.15
C GLN A 251 18.85 14.17 -27.87
N LEU A 252 18.35 15.23 -28.53
CA LEU A 252 16.96 15.65 -28.43
C LEU A 252 15.99 14.55 -28.90
N THR A 253 16.31 13.88 -30.02
CA THR A 253 15.51 12.75 -30.52
C THR A 253 15.45 11.62 -29.48
N ALA A 254 16.57 11.30 -28.83
CA ALA A 254 16.61 10.30 -27.77
C ALA A 254 15.77 10.72 -26.54
N VAL A 255 15.85 12.00 -26.13
CA VAL A 255 15.04 12.54 -25.03
C VAL A 255 13.56 12.47 -25.35
N VAL A 256 13.12 12.88 -26.54
CA VAL A 256 11.71 12.82 -26.96
C VAL A 256 11.20 11.37 -26.94
N LYS A 257 11.97 10.42 -27.47
CA LYS A 257 11.61 8.99 -27.43
C LYS A 257 11.44 8.49 -25.99
N ARG A 258 12.35 8.86 -25.08
CA ARG A 258 12.26 8.48 -23.67
C ARG A 258 11.06 9.13 -22.97
N HIS A 259 10.79 10.40 -23.26
CA HIS A 259 9.65 11.11 -22.71
C HIS A 259 8.32 10.44 -23.08
N ASN A 260 8.14 10.11 -24.36
CA ASN A 260 6.96 9.38 -24.83
C ASN A 260 6.81 8.01 -24.15
N ALA A 261 7.91 7.26 -24.01
CA ALA A 261 7.87 5.96 -23.34
C ALA A 261 7.45 6.04 -21.86
N ILE A 262 7.74 7.16 -21.17
CA ILE A 262 7.30 7.40 -19.80
C ILE A 262 5.83 7.82 -19.77
N ILE A 263 5.37 8.64 -20.73
CA ILE A 263 3.94 8.96 -20.86
C ILE A 263 3.12 7.69 -21.04
N ASP A 264 3.57 6.77 -21.90
CA ASP A 264 2.90 5.48 -22.09
C ASP A 264 2.87 4.67 -20.79
N LEU A 265 3.98 4.65 -20.05
CA LEU A 265 4.06 3.98 -18.74
C LEU A 265 3.07 4.58 -17.73
N CYS A 266 2.98 5.91 -17.67
CA CYS A 266 2.04 6.61 -16.79
C CYS A 266 0.58 6.34 -17.20
N SER A 267 0.29 6.31 -18.50
CA SER A 267 -1.04 5.98 -19.02
C SER A 267 -1.45 4.55 -18.63
N ASP A 268 -0.55 3.58 -18.83
CA ASP A 268 -0.78 2.19 -18.44
C ASP A 268 -0.97 2.06 -16.93
N PHE A 269 -0.13 2.73 -16.14
CA PHE A 269 -0.23 2.72 -14.69
C PHE A 269 -1.57 3.31 -14.21
N ALA A 270 -1.94 4.48 -14.73
CA ALA A 270 -3.19 5.15 -14.38
C ALA A 270 -4.41 4.26 -14.67
N LYS A 271 -4.49 3.68 -15.88
CA LYS A 271 -5.58 2.78 -16.29
C LYS A 271 -5.77 1.60 -15.33
N ASN A 272 -4.67 1.00 -14.85
CA ASN A 272 -4.76 -0.14 -13.93
C ASN A 272 -5.10 0.30 -12.49
N PHE A 273 -4.72 1.50 -12.05
CA PHE A 273 -4.98 2.00 -10.70
C PHE A 273 -6.32 2.73 -10.54
N THR A 274 -6.96 3.20 -11.61
CA THR A 274 -8.22 3.97 -11.54
C THR A 274 -9.29 3.29 -10.69
N LEU A 275 -9.51 1.98 -10.90
CA LEU A 275 -10.49 1.21 -10.11
C LEU A 275 -10.13 1.20 -8.62
N ILE A 276 -8.85 0.97 -8.30
CA ILE A 276 -8.37 0.89 -6.91
C ILE A 276 -8.54 2.25 -6.22
N ILE A 277 -8.18 3.33 -6.90
CA ILE A 277 -8.29 4.69 -6.39
C ILE A 277 -9.76 5.05 -6.13
N LEU A 278 -10.65 4.76 -7.09
CA LEU A 278 -12.08 5.01 -6.94
C LEU A 278 -12.66 4.32 -5.71
N MET A 279 -12.35 3.03 -5.53
CA MET A 279 -12.87 2.24 -4.42
C MET A 279 -12.27 2.66 -3.08
N HIS A 280 -11.01 3.11 -3.08
CA HIS A 280 -10.38 3.69 -1.90
C HIS A 280 -11.04 5.01 -1.47
N PHE A 281 -11.34 5.91 -2.41
CA PHE A 281 -12.03 7.17 -2.07
C PHE A 281 -13.47 6.94 -1.60
N LEU A 282 -14.19 6.03 -2.25
CA LEU A 282 -15.53 5.64 -1.81
C LEU A 282 -15.52 5.11 -0.37
N SER A 283 -14.55 4.25 -0.06
CA SER A 283 -14.33 3.78 1.32
C SER A 283 -14.08 4.89 2.31
N ALA A 284 -13.17 5.79 1.97
CA ALA A 284 -12.74 6.83 2.89
C ALA A 284 -13.93 7.72 3.21
N ALA A 285 -14.77 8.02 2.21
CA ALA A 285 -16.03 8.73 2.42
C ALA A 285 -16.96 7.97 3.38
N LEU A 286 -17.20 6.67 3.17
CA LEU A 286 -18.06 5.87 4.04
C LEU A 286 -17.53 5.79 5.48
N VAL A 287 -16.22 5.57 5.65
CA VAL A 287 -15.57 5.50 6.97
C VAL A 287 -15.63 6.86 7.66
N LEU A 288 -15.32 7.96 6.96
CA LEU A 288 -15.39 9.31 7.53
C LEU A 288 -16.82 9.67 7.93
N CYS A 289 -17.81 9.40 7.08
CA CYS A 289 -19.21 9.61 7.42
C CYS A 289 -19.61 8.81 8.66
N SER A 290 -19.20 7.54 8.73
CA SER A 290 -19.47 6.67 9.87
C SER A 290 -18.84 7.21 11.17
N SER A 291 -17.58 7.64 11.11
CA SER A 291 -16.87 8.20 12.26
C SER A 291 -17.44 9.55 12.72
N ILE A 292 -17.91 10.39 11.80
CA ILE A 292 -18.56 11.67 12.16
C ILE A 292 -19.89 11.40 12.87
N LEU A 293 -20.71 10.48 12.34
CA LEU A 293 -21.97 10.09 12.98
C LEU A 293 -21.75 9.50 14.37
N ASP A 294 -20.77 8.60 14.50
CA ASP A 294 -20.40 8.01 15.79
C ASP A 294 -19.97 9.08 16.81
N LEU A 295 -19.13 10.03 16.40
CA LEU A 295 -18.70 11.13 17.25
C LEU A 295 -19.86 12.03 17.69
N MET A 296 -20.84 12.28 16.80
CA MET A 296 -22.04 13.04 17.15
C MET A 296 -22.90 12.31 18.18
N LEU A 297 -23.09 10.99 18.02
CA LEU A 297 -23.92 10.17 18.91
C LEU A 297 -23.31 9.98 20.29
N VAL A 298 -21.98 9.91 20.39
CA VAL A 298 -21.26 9.81 21.66
C VAL A 298 -21.19 11.16 22.40
N SER A 299 -21.44 12.27 21.70
CA SER A 299 -21.45 13.61 22.30
C SER A 299 -22.79 14.04 22.90
N GLU A 300 -23.84 13.22 22.76
CA GLU A 300 -25.14 13.37 23.44
C GLU A 300 -25.21 12.52 24.71
#